data_AF-A0A2R6PAN3-F1
#
_entry.id   AF-A0A2R6PAN3-F1
#
_cell.length_a   1.000
_cell.length_b   1.000
_cell.length_c   1.000
_cell.angle_alpha   90.00
_cell.angle_beta   90.00
_cell.angle_gamma   90.00
#
_symmetry.space_group_name_H-M   'P 1'
#
loop_
_entity.id
_entity.type
_entity.pdbx_description
1 polymer ?
#
loop_
_entity_poly.entity_id
_entity_poly.type
_entity_poly.pdbx_seq_one_letter_code
_entity_poly.pdbx_strand_id
1 'polypeptide(L)'
;MVIIMNTWLEQDESDKGHRGMSILIFENSAMGYVVAKYLHNHFREQGTDRDAWDQCRVLFCPGGIRQLYGYMAEKRDLDIFNQHCHGKSKSRLKFELRSYQEMVVDQMKQMNEDNQELIMIKERVAKWQRQFNALKQSFGLVSEKLRKTSEESHIVQQRSKIHHDQNKEEVDFQDQFWKDQIQIIAKGDSSEKIQQEEKEKVKSSLSTNAGRRHRVDEMAKFIKCQEKEMEEFVAESEKLIKLHEDKIIALKQKYLEEEIQLEKEFDAELDQLMDKYTPHS
;
A
#
# COMPACT_ATOMS: atom_id res chain seq x y z
N MET A 1 14.05 38.59 -25.48
CA MET A 1 14.46 38.74 -26.89
C MET A 1 13.51 39.69 -27.60
N VAL A 2 13.96 40.42 -28.63
CA VAL A 2 13.28 41.62 -29.11
C VAL A 2 13.09 41.63 -30.64
N ILE A 3 11.89 41.93 -31.11
CA ILE A 3 11.60 42.27 -32.52
C ILE A 3 11.27 43.75 -32.59
N ILE A 4 11.80 44.45 -33.59
CA ILE A 4 11.39 45.83 -33.89
C ILE A 4 10.34 45.77 -34.99
N MET A 5 9.25 46.52 -34.76
CA MET A 5 8.17 46.75 -35.70
C MET A 5 8.16 48.23 -36.08
N ASN A 6 8.27 48.54 -37.37
CA ASN A 6 8.27 49.91 -37.87
C ASN A 6 6.92 50.23 -38.53
N THR A 7 6.24 51.27 -38.04
CA THR A 7 5.04 51.92 -38.59
C THR A 7 5.03 53.42 -38.28
N TRP A 8 5.52 54.31 -39.16
CA TRP A 8 5.38 55.77 -38.99
C TRP A 8 3.96 56.14 -38.53
N LEU A 9 3.83 56.80 -37.38
CA LEU A 9 2.57 57.33 -36.85
C LEU A 9 2.61 58.86 -37.01
N GLU A 10 1.85 59.38 -37.97
CA GLU A 10 1.21 60.69 -37.84
C GLU A 10 -0.22 60.34 -37.40
N GLN A 11 -0.77 60.77 -36.26
CA GLN A 11 -0.85 62.14 -35.74
C GLN A 11 -1.22 62.20 -34.24
N ASP A 12 -0.83 63.32 -33.64
CA ASP A 12 -1.38 64.08 -32.49
C ASP A 12 -1.26 63.64 -31.01
N GLU A 13 -0.84 64.64 -30.22
CA GLU A 13 -0.65 64.73 -28.76
C GLU A 13 0.67 64.20 -28.13
N SER A 14 1.79 64.62 -28.71
CA SER A 14 2.80 65.38 -27.97
C SER A 14 3.62 66.15 -29.00
N ASP A 15 4.22 67.30 -28.65
CA ASP A 15 4.96 68.16 -29.60
C ASP A 15 6.11 67.46 -30.38
N LYS A 16 6.36 66.17 -30.13
CA LYS A 16 7.08 65.23 -31.00
C LYS A 16 6.38 63.86 -30.98
N GLY A 17 5.43 63.62 -31.88
CA GLY A 17 4.64 62.40 -31.99
C GLY A 17 5.43 61.08 -32.08
N HIS A 18 4.73 59.95 -31.91
CA HIS A 18 5.31 58.59 -32.01
C HIS A 18 5.97 58.39 -33.38
N ARG A 19 7.30 58.30 -33.44
CA ARG A 19 8.08 58.11 -34.69
C ARG A 19 7.87 56.76 -35.39
N GLY A 20 6.88 56.01 -34.92
CA GLY A 20 6.46 54.80 -35.59
C GLY A 20 7.45 53.68 -35.55
N MET A 21 8.10 53.49 -34.42
CA MET A 21 8.94 52.35 -34.15
C MET A 21 8.46 51.76 -32.82
N SER A 22 8.04 50.52 -32.85
CA SER A 22 7.61 49.75 -31.70
C SER A 22 8.52 48.54 -31.53
N ILE A 23 8.57 48.03 -30.31
CA ILE A 23 9.37 46.88 -29.94
C ILE A 23 8.42 45.82 -29.37
N LEU A 24 8.49 44.61 -29.91
CA LEU A 24 7.89 43.42 -29.35
C LEU A 24 8.92 42.67 -28.51
N ILE A 25 8.58 42.41 -27.25
CA ILE A 25 9.42 41.65 -26.33
C ILE A 25 8.79 40.28 -26.15
N PHE A 26 9.54 39.24 -26.52
CA PHE A 26 9.15 37.86 -26.32
C PHE A 26 9.69 37.35 -24.99
N GLU A 27 9.06 36.28 -24.50
CA GLU A 27 9.51 35.52 -23.34
C GLU A 27 11.02 35.24 -23.40
N ASN A 28 11.68 35.29 -22.24
CA ASN A 28 13.10 34.99 -22.12
C ASN A 28 13.36 33.48 -22.05
N SER A 29 12.87 32.75 -23.05
CA SER A 29 12.99 31.29 -23.17
C SER A 29 13.40 30.90 -24.59
N ALA A 30 13.95 29.69 -24.76
CA ALA A 30 14.21 29.12 -26.09
C ALA A 30 12.92 29.07 -26.95
N MET A 31 11.75 28.87 -26.34
CA MET A 31 10.46 28.91 -27.04
C MET A 31 10.10 30.33 -27.47
N GLY A 32 10.36 31.33 -26.61
CA GLY A 32 10.28 32.74 -26.99
C GLY A 32 11.11 33.04 -28.24
N TYR A 33 12.33 32.47 -28.33
CA TYR A 33 13.18 32.50 -29.53
C TYR A 33 12.48 31.97 -30.78
N VAL A 34 11.92 30.76 -30.70
CA VAL A 34 11.23 30.13 -31.83
C VAL A 34 10.06 30.99 -32.34
N VAL A 35 9.25 31.55 -31.44
CA VAL A 35 8.10 32.38 -31.80
C VAL A 35 8.55 33.66 -32.51
N ALA A 36 9.59 34.34 -32.01
CA ALA A 36 10.07 35.54 -32.70
C ALA A 36 10.74 35.20 -34.04
N LYS A 37 11.49 34.10 -34.13
CA LYS A 37 12.07 33.65 -35.40
C LYS A 37 10.98 33.35 -36.43
N TYR A 38 9.87 32.74 -36.00
CA TYR A 38 8.70 32.52 -36.85
C TYR A 38 8.12 33.84 -37.36
N LEU A 39 7.92 34.82 -36.47
CA LEU A 39 7.42 36.14 -36.85
C LEU A 39 8.38 36.88 -37.80
N HIS A 40 9.68 36.80 -37.57
CA HIS A 40 10.69 37.37 -38.47
C HIS A 40 10.65 36.71 -39.87
N ASN A 41 10.56 35.38 -39.92
CA ASN A 41 10.42 34.67 -41.19
C ASN A 41 9.13 35.06 -41.92
N HIS A 42 8.03 35.28 -41.19
CA HIS A 42 6.76 35.74 -41.76
C HIS A 42 6.90 37.09 -42.48
N PHE A 43 7.56 38.08 -41.87
CA PHE A 43 7.85 39.36 -42.55
C PHE A 43 8.78 39.20 -43.75
N ARG A 44 9.76 38.29 -43.67
CA ARG A 44 10.65 37.98 -44.80
C ARG A 44 9.90 37.33 -45.97
N GLU A 45 8.98 36.43 -45.70
CA GLU A 45 8.12 35.80 -46.72
C GLU A 45 7.15 36.79 -47.35
N GLN A 46 6.68 37.79 -46.59
CA GLN A 46 5.84 38.88 -47.09
C GLN A 46 6.62 39.96 -47.85
N GLY A 47 7.96 39.93 -47.85
CA GLY A 47 8.79 40.98 -48.45
C GLY A 47 8.74 42.30 -47.69
N THR A 48 8.49 42.24 -46.38
CA THR A 48 8.32 43.38 -45.47
C THR A 48 9.31 43.29 -44.31
N ASP A 49 10.50 42.76 -44.60
CA ASP A 49 11.60 42.58 -43.68
C ASP A 49 12.54 43.80 -43.65
N ARG A 50 13.71 43.63 -43.02
CA ARG A 50 14.74 44.67 -42.89
C ARG A 50 15.20 45.16 -44.26
N ASP A 51 15.51 44.26 -45.18
CA ASP A 51 16.07 44.64 -46.47
C ASP A 51 15.06 45.44 -47.30
N ALA A 52 13.79 45.04 -47.25
CA ALA A 52 12.70 45.80 -47.85
C ALA A 52 12.56 47.20 -47.24
N TRP A 53 12.70 47.33 -45.92
CA TRP A 53 12.67 48.62 -45.22
C TRP A 53 13.85 49.54 -45.57
N ASP A 54 15.04 48.97 -45.76
CA ASP A 54 16.26 49.73 -46.06
C ASP A 54 16.35 50.13 -47.54
N GLN A 55 15.83 49.30 -48.46
CA GLN A 55 15.94 49.50 -49.91
C GLN A 55 14.73 50.21 -50.55
N CYS A 56 13.49 49.92 -50.13
CA CYS A 56 12.28 50.48 -50.75
C CYS A 56 11.16 50.68 -49.73
N ARG A 57 11.09 51.90 -49.17
CA ARG A 57 10.13 52.28 -48.13
C ARG A 57 8.74 52.53 -48.71
N VAL A 58 7.98 51.47 -48.93
CA VAL A 58 6.56 51.55 -49.26
C VAL A 58 5.79 51.80 -47.96
N LEU A 59 5.34 53.03 -47.76
CA LEU A 59 4.65 53.42 -46.52
C LEU A 59 3.20 52.93 -46.46
N PHE A 60 2.58 52.71 -47.61
CA PHE A 60 1.16 52.36 -47.72
C PHE A 60 0.92 51.27 -48.74
N CYS A 61 0.12 50.28 -48.37
CA CYS A 61 -0.41 49.27 -49.27
C CYS A 61 -1.53 49.87 -50.14
N PRO A 62 -1.84 49.26 -51.30
CA PRO A 62 -3.06 49.58 -52.04
C PRO A 62 -4.28 49.50 -51.11
N GLY A 63 -5.00 50.61 -50.94
CA GLY A 63 -6.09 50.74 -49.96
C GLY A 63 -5.80 51.68 -48.78
N GLY A 64 -4.63 52.33 -48.74
CA GLY A 64 -4.32 53.39 -47.76
C GLY A 64 -3.95 52.88 -46.36
N ILE A 65 -3.82 51.56 -46.19
CA ILE A 65 -3.39 50.92 -44.95
C ILE A 65 -1.85 50.99 -44.88
N ARG A 66 -1.30 51.32 -43.70
CA ARG A 66 0.16 51.38 -43.51
C ARG A 66 0.79 50.01 -43.60
N GLN A 67 1.87 49.90 -44.37
CA GLN A 67 2.65 48.66 -44.44
C GLN A 67 3.46 48.51 -43.16
N LEU A 68 3.25 47.39 -42.45
CA LEU A 68 4.04 47.01 -41.30
C LEU A 68 5.30 46.29 -41.78
N TYR A 69 6.44 46.68 -41.22
CA TYR A 69 7.72 46.00 -41.39
C TYR A 69 8.17 45.42 -40.06
N GLY A 70 8.76 44.23 -40.09
CA GLY A 70 9.20 43.56 -38.87
C GLY A 70 10.45 42.70 -39.07
N TYR A 71 11.37 42.75 -38.11
CA TYR A 71 12.58 41.95 -38.14
C TYR A 71 13.16 41.69 -36.75
N MET A 72 13.99 40.65 -36.62
CA MET A 72 14.74 40.39 -35.40
C MET A 72 15.74 41.52 -35.15
N ALA A 73 15.66 42.11 -33.96
CA ALA A 73 16.50 43.24 -33.59
C ALA A 73 17.93 42.80 -33.31
N GLU A 74 18.89 43.50 -33.90
CA GLU A 74 20.30 43.46 -33.55
C GLU A 74 20.61 44.55 -32.54
N LYS A 75 21.82 44.48 -31.95
CA LYS A 75 22.33 45.52 -31.04
C LYS A 75 22.15 46.94 -31.61
N ARG A 76 22.50 47.11 -32.89
CA ARG A 76 22.45 48.40 -33.60
C ARG A 76 21.04 48.99 -33.59
N ASP A 77 20.02 48.17 -33.78
CA ASP A 77 18.65 48.65 -33.88
C ASP A 77 18.09 49.04 -32.50
N LEU A 78 18.49 48.33 -31.45
CA LEU A 78 18.16 48.70 -30.07
C LEU A 78 18.87 49.99 -29.64
N ASP A 79 20.10 50.19 -30.10
CA ASP A 79 20.84 51.43 -29.87
C ASP A 79 20.17 52.62 -30.60
N ILE A 80 19.75 52.44 -31.85
CA ILE A 80 18.97 53.44 -32.62
C ILE A 80 17.64 53.74 -31.91
N PHE A 81 16.92 52.71 -31.47
CA PHE A 81 15.69 52.88 -30.70
C PHE A 81 15.91 53.74 -29.45
N ASN A 82 16.95 53.42 -28.67
CA ASN A 82 17.29 54.14 -27.44
C ASN A 82 17.76 55.58 -27.66
N GLN A 83 18.35 55.91 -28.83
CA GLN A 83 18.71 57.28 -29.19
C GLN A 83 17.47 58.15 -29.44
N HIS A 84 16.39 57.55 -29.95
CA HIS A 84 15.16 58.27 -30.23
C HIS A 84 14.27 58.48 -29.00
N CYS A 85 14.53 57.81 -27.89
CA CYS A 85 13.90 58.07 -26.59
C CYS A 85 14.48 59.34 -25.92
N HIS A 86 13.96 60.52 -26.26
CA HIS A 86 14.45 61.80 -25.69
C HIS A 86 14.02 61.95 -24.22
N GLY A 87 14.99 62.16 -23.31
CA GLY A 87 14.78 62.82 -22.01
C GLY A 87 14.25 62.00 -20.84
N LYS A 88 13.89 60.71 -20.98
CA LYS A 88 13.46 59.87 -19.85
C LYS A 88 14.37 58.65 -19.72
N SER A 89 15.26 58.65 -18.73
CA SER A 89 16.09 57.48 -18.38
C SER A 89 15.27 56.21 -18.10
N LYS A 90 13.98 56.37 -17.74
CA LYS A 90 13.01 55.29 -17.57
C LYS A 90 12.51 54.63 -18.86
N SER A 91 12.65 55.25 -20.04
CA SER A 91 12.20 54.69 -21.32
C SER A 91 13.32 54.08 -22.18
N ARG A 92 14.57 54.14 -21.72
CA ARG A 92 15.69 53.43 -22.37
C ARG A 92 15.59 51.94 -22.07
N LEU A 93 15.51 51.13 -23.10
CA LEU A 93 15.50 49.67 -22.98
C LEU A 93 16.88 49.20 -22.53
N LYS A 94 16.93 48.53 -21.37
CA LYS A 94 18.11 47.79 -20.92
C LYS A 94 18.10 46.43 -21.60
N PHE A 95 19.18 46.08 -22.27
CA PHE A 95 19.30 44.79 -22.93
C PHE A 95 20.68 44.18 -22.68
N GLU A 96 20.72 42.86 -22.71
CA GLU A 96 21.93 42.04 -22.58
C GLU A 96 22.08 41.23 -23.88
N LEU A 97 23.29 41.18 -24.43
CA LEU A 97 23.60 40.29 -25.54
C LEU A 97 23.98 38.92 -25.00
N ARG A 98 23.27 37.91 -25.47
CA ARG A 98 23.54 36.51 -25.13
C ARG A 98 23.76 35.70 -26.40
N SER A 99 24.52 34.62 -26.29
CA SER A 99 24.77 33.72 -27.41
C SER A 99 23.51 32.91 -27.75
N TYR A 100 23.27 32.71 -29.05
CA TYR A 100 22.23 31.80 -29.54
C TYR A 100 22.46 30.37 -29.02
N GLN A 101 23.72 29.94 -28.95
CA GLN A 101 24.08 28.62 -28.47
C GLN A 101 23.57 28.40 -27.05
N GLU A 102 23.92 29.31 -26.14
CA GLU A 102 23.54 29.24 -24.73
C GLU A 102 22.03 29.39 -24.53
N MET A 103 21.41 30.40 -25.13
CA MET A 103 20.01 30.75 -24.84
C MET A 103 18.98 29.87 -25.55
N VAL A 104 19.35 29.19 -26.63
CA VAL A 104 18.39 28.43 -27.45
C VAL A 104 18.83 27.00 -27.58
N VAL A 105 20.05 26.76 -28.06
CA VAL A 105 20.49 25.39 -28.36
C VAL A 105 20.66 24.58 -27.08
N ASP A 106 21.35 25.13 -26.08
CA ASP A 106 21.62 24.43 -24.83
C ASP A 106 20.34 24.27 -24.01
N GLN A 107 19.47 25.28 -23.97
CA GLN A 107 18.14 25.17 -23.36
C GLN A 107 17.26 24.10 -24.03
N MET A 108 17.26 24.01 -25.37
CA MET A 108 16.49 22.98 -26.08
C MET A 108 17.04 21.57 -25.83
N LYS A 109 18.36 21.41 -25.73
CA LYS A 109 18.98 20.13 -25.35
C LYS A 109 18.54 19.72 -23.95
N GLN A 110 18.64 20.63 -22.99
CA GLN A 110 18.20 20.38 -21.62
C GLN A 110 16.72 19.99 -21.57
N MET A 111 15.85 20.75 -22.25
CA MET A 111 14.42 20.41 -22.31
C MET A 111 14.17 19.01 -22.91
N ASN A 112 14.95 18.60 -23.89
CA ASN A 112 14.82 17.27 -24.48
C ASN A 112 15.27 16.16 -23.51
N GLU A 113 16.36 16.39 -22.79
CA GLU A 113 16.83 15.49 -21.71
C GLU A 113 15.80 15.40 -20.58
N ASP A 114 15.30 16.53 -20.08
CA ASP A 114 14.26 16.61 -19.06
C ASP A 114 12.97 15.88 -19.49
N ASN A 115 12.60 16.00 -20.77
CA ASN A 115 11.44 15.29 -21.33
C ASN A 115 11.64 13.77 -21.32
N GLN A 116 12.86 13.29 -21.59
CA GLN A 116 13.18 11.86 -21.51
C GLN A 116 13.10 11.37 -20.06
N GLU A 117 13.65 12.12 -19.11
CA GLU A 117 13.55 11.80 -17.68
C GLU A 117 12.09 11.78 -17.20
N LEU A 118 11.28 12.73 -17.65
CA LEU A 118 9.86 12.80 -17.31
C LEU A 118 9.09 11.56 -17.78
N ILE A 119 9.41 11.04 -18.98
CA ILE A 119 8.84 9.79 -19.49
C ILE A 119 9.21 8.62 -18.58
N MET A 120 10.48 8.49 -18.22
CA MET A 120 10.94 7.42 -17.31
C MET A 120 10.27 7.48 -15.94
N ILE A 121 10.14 8.68 -15.36
CA ILE A 121 9.47 8.88 -14.07
C ILE A 121 8.00 8.48 -14.19
N LYS A 122 7.31 8.88 -15.26
CA LYS A 122 5.91 8.53 -15.51
C LYS A 122 5.71 7.02 -15.59
N GLU A 123 6.59 6.31 -16.28
CA GLU A 123 6.56 4.84 -16.36
C GLU A 123 6.79 4.18 -15.00
N ARG A 124 7.75 4.70 -14.23
CA ARG A 124 8.05 4.20 -12.87
C ARG A 124 6.85 4.40 -11.94
N VAL A 125 6.23 5.57 -11.95
CA VAL A 125 5.02 5.87 -11.16
C VAL A 125 3.88 4.94 -11.55
N ALA A 126 3.67 4.69 -12.85
CA ALA A 126 2.65 3.75 -13.30
C ALA A 126 2.90 2.32 -12.81
N LYS A 127 4.15 1.86 -12.76
CA LYS A 127 4.52 0.54 -12.19
C LYS A 127 4.21 0.49 -10.69
N TRP A 128 4.67 1.48 -9.92
CA TRP A 128 4.39 1.56 -8.48
C TRP A 128 2.90 1.58 -8.17
N GLN A 129 2.11 2.35 -8.94
CA GLN A 129 0.67 2.42 -8.74
C GLN A 129 -0.02 1.06 -8.93
N ARG A 130 0.41 0.28 -9.93
CA ARG A 130 -0.12 -1.08 -10.16
C ARG A 130 0.22 -2.01 -9.00
N GLN A 131 1.48 -2.00 -8.55
CA GLN A 131 1.93 -2.80 -7.41
C GLN A 131 1.18 -2.43 -6.13
N PHE A 132 1.05 -1.13 -5.85
CA PHE A 132 0.32 -0.64 -4.70
C PHE A 132 -1.16 -1.05 -4.73
N ASN A 133 -1.82 -0.94 -5.89
CA ASN A 133 -3.21 -1.37 -6.04
C ASN A 133 -3.36 -2.89 -5.83
N ALA A 134 -2.44 -3.70 -6.36
CA ALA A 134 -2.45 -5.14 -6.16
C ALA A 134 -2.24 -5.51 -4.68
N LEU A 135 -1.27 -4.87 -4.02
CA LEU A 135 -1.02 -5.05 -2.59
C LEU A 135 -2.25 -4.67 -1.76
N LYS A 136 -2.86 -3.51 -2.03
CA LYS A 136 -4.08 -3.06 -1.36
C LYS A 136 -5.22 -4.07 -1.49
N GLN A 137 -5.41 -4.66 -2.68
CA GLN A 137 -6.43 -5.70 -2.89
C GLN A 137 -6.12 -6.97 -2.09
N SER A 138 -4.87 -7.45 -2.13
CA SER A 138 -4.45 -8.64 -1.37
C SER A 138 -4.61 -8.44 0.13
N PHE A 139 -4.23 -7.27 0.65
CA PHE A 139 -4.38 -6.91 2.05
C PHE A 139 -5.85 -6.86 2.47
N GLY A 140 -6.72 -6.31 1.61
CA GLY A 140 -8.16 -6.33 1.82
C GLY A 140 -8.71 -7.75 1.95
N LEU A 141 -8.30 -8.65 1.05
CA LEU A 141 -8.71 -10.06 1.07
C LEU A 141 -8.24 -10.77 2.35
N VAL A 142 -6.96 -10.61 2.72
CA VAL A 142 -6.39 -11.23 3.93
C VAL A 142 -7.07 -10.71 5.19
N SER A 143 -7.33 -9.40 5.26
CA SER A 143 -8.01 -8.77 6.39
C SER A 143 -9.44 -9.29 6.56
N GLU A 144 -10.18 -9.45 5.45
CA GLU A 144 -11.53 -10.00 5.50
C GLU A 144 -11.53 -11.47 5.94
N LYS A 145 -10.61 -12.27 5.41
CA LYS A 145 -10.45 -13.68 5.80
C LYS A 145 -10.11 -13.80 7.28
N LEU A 146 -9.18 -12.97 7.78
CA LEU A 146 -8.80 -12.93 9.18
C LEU A 146 -9.99 -12.61 10.09
N ARG A 147 -10.82 -11.62 9.72
CA ARG A 147 -12.03 -11.28 10.46
C ARG A 147 -13.00 -12.48 10.54
N LYS A 148 -13.27 -13.15 9.41
CA LYS A 148 -14.13 -14.33 9.38
C LYS A 148 -13.60 -15.46 10.26
N THR A 149 -12.31 -15.78 10.16
CA THR A 149 -11.68 -16.82 10.99
C THR A 149 -11.70 -16.46 12.48
N SER A 150 -11.56 -15.18 12.83
CA SER A 150 -11.67 -14.72 14.22
C SER A 150 -13.09 -14.87 14.75
N GLU A 151 -14.11 -14.50 13.97
CA GLU A 151 -15.52 -14.65 14.34
C GLU A 151 -15.89 -16.13 14.48
N GLU A 152 -15.46 -16.99 13.55
CA GLU A 152 -15.64 -18.44 13.61
C GLU A 152 -14.98 -19.04 14.85
N SER A 153 -13.73 -18.66 15.14
CA SER A 153 -13.01 -19.13 16.33
C SER A 153 -13.73 -18.74 17.62
N HIS A 154 -14.26 -17.52 17.70
CA HIS A 154 -15.05 -17.05 18.82
C HIS A 154 -16.35 -17.87 18.98
N ILE A 155 -17.07 -18.15 17.89
CA ILE A 155 -18.27 -18.99 17.91
C ILE A 155 -17.94 -20.41 18.39
N VAL A 156 -16.85 -21.01 17.90
CA VAL A 156 -16.41 -22.35 18.31
C VAL A 156 -16.08 -22.38 19.81
N GLN A 157 -15.37 -21.37 20.32
CA GLN A 157 -15.10 -21.25 21.76
C GLN A 157 -16.38 -21.15 22.57
N GLN A 158 -17.34 -20.32 22.16
CA GLN A 158 -18.62 -20.19 22.86
C GLN A 158 -19.41 -21.50 22.86
N ARG A 159 -19.49 -22.19 21.72
CA ARG A 159 -20.15 -23.50 21.62
C ARG A 159 -19.49 -24.54 22.51
N SER A 160 -18.16 -24.59 22.51
CA SER A 160 -17.39 -25.52 23.34
C SER A 160 -17.65 -25.28 24.83
N LYS A 161 -17.73 -24.01 25.25
CA LYS A 161 -18.08 -23.65 26.63
C LYS A 161 -19.48 -24.12 27.01
N ILE A 162 -20.49 -23.85 26.18
CA ILE A 162 -21.88 -24.28 26.42
C ILE A 162 -21.96 -25.81 26.52
N HIS A 163 -21.32 -26.53 25.59
CA HIS A 163 -21.30 -28.00 25.63
C HIS A 163 -20.61 -28.53 26.89
N HIS A 164 -19.52 -27.90 27.33
CA HIS A 164 -18.84 -28.28 28.56
C HIS A 164 -19.73 -28.07 29.79
N ASP A 165 -20.40 -26.91 29.89
CA ASP A 165 -21.30 -26.58 30.99
C ASP A 165 -22.50 -27.55 31.04
N GLN A 166 -23.13 -27.85 29.89
CA GLN A 166 -24.21 -28.84 29.80
C GLN A 166 -23.76 -30.25 30.22
N ASN A 167 -22.58 -30.68 29.77
CA ASN A 167 -22.05 -31.99 30.13
C ASN A 167 -21.73 -32.07 31.63
N LYS A 168 -21.27 -30.97 32.23
CA LYS A 168 -21.03 -30.88 33.66
C LYS A 168 -22.33 -31.00 34.45
N GLU A 169 -23.38 -30.27 34.05
CA GLU A 169 -24.70 -30.38 34.68
C GLU A 169 -25.25 -31.82 34.61
N GLU A 170 -25.16 -32.47 33.45
CA GLU A 170 -25.59 -33.87 33.29
C GLU A 170 -24.83 -34.82 34.23
N VAL A 171 -23.50 -34.68 34.35
CA VAL A 171 -22.68 -35.46 35.27
C VAL A 171 -23.07 -35.19 36.73
N ASP A 172 -23.31 -33.93 37.10
CA ASP A 172 -23.74 -33.55 38.46
C ASP A 172 -25.13 -34.13 38.78
N PHE A 173 -26.07 -34.12 37.84
CA PHE A 173 -27.39 -34.75 38.01
C PHE A 173 -27.28 -36.27 38.18
N GLN A 174 -26.46 -36.93 37.37
CA GLN A 174 -26.26 -38.38 37.49
C GLN A 174 -25.60 -38.74 38.83
N ASP A 175 -24.59 -37.99 39.26
CA ASP A 175 -23.94 -38.19 40.56
C ASP A 175 -24.92 -38.03 41.72
N GLN A 176 -25.77 -37.00 41.69
CA GLN A 176 -26.84 -36.84 42.69
C GLN A 176 -27.84 -38.00 42.68
N PHE A 177 -28.30 -38.41 41.49
CA PHE A 177 -29.20 -39.54 41.35
C PHE A 177 -28.61 -40.83 41.95
N TRP A 178 -27.35 -41.13 41.64
CA TRP A 178 -26.67 -42.30 42.18
C TRP A 178 -26.43 -42.21 43.68
N LYS A 179 -26.08 -41.03 44.21
CA LYS A 179 -25.98 -40.79 45.65
C LYS A 179 -27.32 -41.05 46.36
N ASP A 180 -28.42 -40.60 45.79
CA ASP A 180 -29.76 -40.82 46.34
C ASP A 180 -30.14 -42.30 46.30
N GLN A 181 -29.87 -43.00 45.19
CA GLN A 181 -30.07 -44.45 45.08
C GLN A 181 -29.25 -45.22 46.13
N ILE A 182 -27.97 -44.87 46.30
CA ILE A 182 -27.11 -45.46 47.34
C ILE A 182 -27.65 -45.14 48.73
N GLN A 183 -28.16 -43.93 48.97
CA GLN A 183 -28.74 -43.57 50.27
C GLN A 183 -30.03 -44.36 50.54
N ILE A 184 -30.88 -44.56 49.54
CA ILE A 184 -32.08 -45.40 49.64
C ILE A 184 -31.69 -46.83 49.97
N ILE A 185 -30.71 -47.40 49.27
CA ILE A 185 -30.19 -48.75 49.55
C ILE A 185 -29.60 -48.82 50.96
N ALA A 186 -28.79 -47.85 51.38
CA ALA A 186 -28.20 -47.80 52.72
C ALA A 186 -29.24 -47.63 53.84
N LYS A 187 -30.33 -46.90 53.59
CA LYS A 187 -31.50 -46.82 54.50
C LYS A 187 -32.30 -48.11 54.46
N GLY A 188 -32.45 -48.75 53.30
CA GLY A 188 -32.96 -50.11 53.17
C GLY A 188 -32.12 -51.11 53.95
N ASP A 189 -30.80 -50.92 54.00
CA ASP A 189 -29.82 -51.68 54.79
C ASP A 189 -29.93 -51.40 56.30
N SER A 190 -30.50 -50.25 56.70
CA SER A 190 -30.90 -50.00 58.09
C SER A 190 -32.20 -50.74 58.46
N SER A 191 -33.09 -50.97 57.50
CA SER A 191 -34.19 -51.94 57.63
C SER A 191 -33.68 -53.38 57.52
N GLU A 192 -32.61 -53.62 56.77
CA GLU A 192 -31.91 -54.90 56.72
C GLU A 192 -31.17 -55.15 58.04
N LYS A 193 -30.69 -54.13 58.77
CA LYS A 193 -30.27 -54.27 60.19
C LYS A 193 -31.41 -54.70 61.11
N ILE A 194 -32.63 -54.21 60.91
CA ILE A 194 -33.81 -54.64 61.69
C ILE A 194 -34.21 -56.08 61.31
N GLN A 195 -34.17 -56.43 60.02
CA GLN A 195 -34.39 -57.82 59.57
C GLN A 195 -33.21 -58.75 59.91
N GLN A 196 -32.00 -58.23 60.06
CA GLN A 196 -30.80 -58.95 60.50
C GLN A 196 -30.81 -59.10 62.02
N GLU A 197 -31.43 -58.19 62.77
CA GLU A 197 -31.68 -58.29 64.21
C GLU A 197 -32.83 -59.28 64.52
N GLU A 198 -33.86 -59.32 63.66
CA GLU A 198 -34.84 -60.43 63.64
C GLU A 198 -34.21 -61.76 63.19
N LYS A 199 -33.36 -61.75 62.15
CA LYS A 199 -32.62 -62.94 61.71
C LYS A 199 -31.52 -63.36 62.70
N GLU A 200 -30.93 -62.48 63.49
CA GLU A 200 -29.97 -62.84 64.56
C GLU A 200 -30.68 -63.40 65.79
N LYS A 201 -31.90 -62.94 66.10
CA LYS A 201 -32.77 -63.64 67.05
C LYS A 201 -33.12 -65.06 66.58
N VAL A 202 -33.31 -65.26 65.27
CA VAL A 202 -33.58 -66.58 64.67
C VAL A 202 -32.29 -67.41 64.45
N LYS A 203 -31.13 -66.77 64.32
CA LYS A 203 -29.82 -67.39 64.07
C LYS A 203 -28.95 -67.49 65.32
N SER A 204 -29.56 -67.46 66.51
CA SER A 204 -28.92 -67.98 67.73
C SER A 204 -28.85 -69.51 67.77
N SER A 205 -29.23 -70.19 66.68
CA SER A 205 -29.19 -71.64 66.55
C SER A 205 -28.27 -72.20 65.47
N LEU A 206 -27.49 -71.42 64.70
CA LEU A 206 -26.44 -72.03 63.85
C LEU A 206 -25.26 -71.10 63.54
N SER A 207 -24.10 -71.51 64.06
CA SER A 207 -22.75 -70.98 63.84
C SER A 207 -22.38 -70.87 62.36
N THR A 208 -21.62 -69.83 61.96
CA THR A 208 -20.23 -69.91 61.46
C THR A 208 -19.80 -68.56 60.84
N ASN A 209 -18.78 -67.94 61.43
CA ASN A 209 -18.34 -66.56 61.16
C ASN A 209 -17.22 -66.47 60.10
N ALA A 210 -17.28 -67.31 59.06
CA ALA A 210 -16.20 -67.44 58.07
C ALA A 210 -16.47 -66.73 56.72
N GLY A 211 -17.74 -66.58 56.30
CA GLY A 211 -18.08 -66.05 54.96
C GLY A 211 -18.04 -64.52 54.80
N ARG A 212 -18.10 -63.75 55.91
CA ARG A 212 -18.15 -62.28 55.86
C ARG A 212 -16.80 -61.64 55.55
N ARG A 213 -15.69 -62.28 55.96
CA ARG A 213 -14.33 -61.79 55.68
C ARG A 213 -13.92 -62.02 54.22
N HIS A 214 -14.38 -63.12 53.60
CA HIS A 214 -14.08 -63.44 52.20
C HIS A 214 -14.64 -62.39 51.23
N ARG A 215 -15.87 -61.93 51.42
CA ARG A 215 -16.51 -60.94 50.53
C ARG A 215 -15.88 -59.54 50.63
N VAL A 216 -15.44 -59.13 51.82
CA VAL A 216 -14.75 -57.85 52.01
C VAL A 216 -13.35 -57.90 51.37
N ASP A 217 -12.68 -59.04 51.46
CA ASP A 217 -11.36 -59.26 50.85
C ASP A 217 -11.45 -59.35 49.31
N GLU A 218 -12.51 -59.94 48.76
CA GLU A 218 -12.79 -59.93 47.31
C GLU A 218 -13.15 -58.53 46.80
N MET A 219 -13.96 -57.76 47.54
CA MET A 219 -14.31 -56.38 47.18
C MET A 219 -13.06 -55.48 47.18
N ALA A 220 -12.18 -55.64 48.18
CA ALA A 220 -10.93 -54.91 48.27
C ALA A 220 -9.95 -55.27 47.13
N LYS A 221 -9.88 -56.55 46.74
CA LYS A 221 -9.11 -56.99 45.57
C LYS A 221 -9.67 -56.43 44.26
N PHE A 222 -10.99 -56.37 44.13
CA PHE A 222 -11.65 -55.83 42.94
C PHE A 222 -11.41 -54.32 42.78
N ILE A 223 -11.55 -53.55 43.87
CA ILE A 223 -11.25 -52.11 43.89
C ILE A 223 -9.78 -51.87 43.53
N LYS A 224 -8.86 -52.64 44.13
CA LYS A 224 -7.42 -52.53 43.85
C LYS A 224 -7.07 -52.90 42.41
N CYS A 225 -7.76 -53.88 41.82
CA CYS A 225 -7.60 -54.19 40.39
C CYS A 225 -8.09 -53.04 39.51
N GLN A 226 -9.24 -52.43 39.81
CA GLN A 226 -9.77 -51.31 39.05
C GLN A 226 -8.92 -50.05 39.16
N GLU A 227 -8.38 -49.73 40.34
CA GLU A 227 -7.45 -48.61 40.51
C GLU A 227 -6.20 -48.79 39.64
N LYS A 228 -5.70 -50.03 39.57
CA LYS A 228 -4.54 -50.37 38.73
C LYS A 228 -4.86 -50.27 37.23
N GLU A 229 -6.01 -50.78 36.80
CA GLU A 229 -6.47 -50.66 35.41
C GLU A 229 -6.70 -49.19 35.01
N MET A 230 -7.24 -48.38 35.92
CA MET A 230 -7.42 -46.94 35.72
C MET A 230 -6.08 -46.21 35.60
N GLU A 231 -5.11 -46.56 36.45
CA GLU A 231 -3.76 -45.96 36.42
C GLU A 231 -3.02 -46.30 35.11
N GLU A 232 -3.15 -47.53 34.62
CA GLU A 232 -2.62 -47.95 33.32
C GLU A 232 -3.30 -47.19 32.16
N PHE A 233 -4.63 -47.04 32.20
CA PHE A 233 -5.38 -46.27 31.19
C PHE A 233 -4.98 -44.78 31.14
N VAL A 234 -4.81 -44.16 32.31
CA VAL A 234 -4.36 -42.75 32.39
C VAL A 234 -2.95 -42.62 31.83
N ALA A 235 -2.04 -43.54 32.17
CA ALA A 235 -0.69 -43.53 31.65
C ALA A 235 -0.61 -43.73 30.12
N GLU A 236 -1.46 -44.59 29.54
CA GLU A 236 -1.56 -44.74 28.09
C GLU A 236 -2.17 -43.51 27.41
N SER A 237 -3.21 -42.93 28.01
CA SER A 237 -3.84 -41.70 27.50
C SER A 237 -2.87 -40.53 27.48
N GLU A 238 -2.06 -40.36 28.53
CA GLU A 238 -1.07 -39.27 28.60
C GLU A 238 0.04 -39.45 27.56
N LYS A 239 0.47 -40.69 27.29
CA LYS A 239 1.41 -41.00 26.20
C LYS A 239 0.81 -40.66 24.83
N LEU A 240 -0.47 -40.97 24.62
CA LEU A 240 -1.16 -40.70 23.37
C LEU A 240 -1.30 -39.19 23.12
N ILE A 241 -1.60 -38.41 24.16
CA ILE A 241 -1.67 -36.95 24.10
C ILE A 241 -0.31 -36.37 23.72
N LYS A 242 0.77 -36.77 24.41
CA LYS A 242 2.13 -36.31 24.09
C LYS A 242 2.53 -36.62 22.65
N LEU A 243 2.24 -37.85 22.18
CA LEU A 243 2.50 -38.23 20.79
C LEU A 243 1.72 -37.36 19.78
N HIS A 244 0.49 -36.98 20.10
CA HIS A 244 -0.30 -36.10 19.25
C HIS A 244 0.24 -34.68 19.22
N GLU A 245 0.65 -34.14 20.38
CA GLU A 245 1.31 -32.83 20.50
C GLU A 245 2.62 -32.79 19.69
N ASP A 246 3.45 -33.82 19.81
CA ASP A 246 4.71 -33.94 19.06
C ASP A 246 4.46 -33.94 17.54
N LYS A 247 3.43 -34.66 17.07
CA LYS A 247 3.03 -34.66 15.65
C LYS A 247 2.59 -33.28 15.18
N ILE A 248 1.86 -32.54 16.00
CA ILE A 248 1.45 -31.16 15.69
C ILE A 248 2.67 -30.24 15.62
N ILE A 249 3.60 -30.36 16.56
CA ILE A 249 4.84 -29.56 16.59
C ILE A 249 5.67 -29.84 15.34
N ALA A 250 5.86 -31.11 14.98
CA ALA A 250 6.61 -31.51 13.79
C ALA A 250 5.96 -30.97 12.50
N LEU A 251 4.62 -31.00 12.38
CA LEU A 251 3.91 -30.42 11.25
C LEU A 251 4.08 -28.90 11.16
N LYS A 252 3.98 -28.19 12.29
CA LYS A 252 4.19 -26.74 12.35
C LYS A 252 5.61 -26.35 11.97
N GLN A 253 6.61 -27.09 12.46
CA GLN A 253 8.01 -26.89 12.11
C GLN A 253 8.23 -27.08 10.61
N LYS A 254 7.68 -28.15 10.01
CA LYS A 254 7.80 -28.39 8.57
C LYS A 254 7.17 -27.26 7.74
N TYR A 255 5.98 -26.79 8.11
CA TYR A 255 5.33 -25.66 7.43
C TYR A 255 6.15 -24.37 7.52
N LEU A 256 6.74 -24.09 8.69
CA LEU A 256 7.59 -22.92 8.87
C LEU A 256 8.87 -23.01 8.04
N GLU A 257 9.48 -24.18 7.96
CA GLU A 257 10.67 -24.43 7.14
C GLU A 257 10.36 -24.21 5.64
N GLU A 258 9.21 -24.70 5.17
CA GLU A 258 8.72 -24.48 3.80
C GLU A 258 8.47 -23.00 3.51
N GLU A 259 7.88 -22.25 4.44
CA GLU A 259 7.65 -20.79 4.32
C GLU A 259 8.96 -20.01 4.26
N ILE A 260 9.92 -20.31 5.15
CA ILE A 260 11.26 -19.70 5.15
C ILE A 260 11.99 -19.99 3.83
N GLN A 261 11.86 -21.20 3.30
CA GLN A 261 12.51 -21.59 2.05
C GLN A 261 11.93 -20.82 0.86
N LEU A 262 10.61 -20.64 0.79
CA LEU A 262 9.96 -19.83 -0.24
C LEU A 262 10.38 -18.36 -0.19
N GLU A 263 10.50 -17.77 1.00
CA GLU A 263 10.97 -16.39 1.14
C GLU A 263 12.42 -16.23 0.65
N LYS A 264 13.30 -17.17 1.01
CA LYS A 264 14.70 -17.17 0.53
C LYS A 264 14.79 -17.30 -0.99
N GLU A 265 13.94 -18.11 -1.60
CA GLU A 265 13.88 -18.26 -3.06
C GLU A 265 13.42 -16.96 -3.72
N PHE A 266 12.40 -16.31 -3.15
CA PHE A 266 11.93 -15.01 -3.63
C PHE A 266 12.99 -13.91 -3.51
N ASP A 267 13.68 -13.83 -2.37
CA ASP A 267 14.78 -12.87 -2.17
C ASP A 267 15.92 -13.12 -3.17
N ALA A 268 16.28 -14.37 -3.43
CA ALA A 268 17.31 -14.71 -4.42
C ALA A 268 16.90 -14.34 -5.85
N GLU A 269 15.63 -14.54 -6.23
CA GLU A 269 15.10 -14.07 -7.52
C GLU A 269 15.11 -12.55 -7.62
N LEU A 270 14.81 -11.86 -6.52
CA LEU A 270 14.83 -10.41 -6.43
C LEU A 270 16.25 -9.86 -6.57
N ASP A 271 17.24 -10.48 -5.93
CA ASP A 271 18.65 -10.13 -6.06
C ASP A 271 19.15 -10.34 -7.50
N GLN A 272 18.82 -11.47 -8.14
CA GLN A 272 19.15 -11.70 -9.55
C GLN A 272 18.52 -10.65 -10.47
N LEU A 273 17.29 -10.24 -10.17
CA LEU A 273 16.62 -9.18 -10.90
C LEU A 273 17.35 -7.84 -10.72
N MET A 274 17.74 -7.51 -9.49
CA MET A 274 18.49 -6.30 -9.18
C MET A 274 19.84 -6.26 -9.91
N ASP A 275 20.59 -7.37 -9.92
CA ASP A 275 21.88 -7.48 -10.62
C ASP A 275 21.74 -7.26 -12.13
N LYS A 276 20.69 -7.79 -12.75
CA LYS A 276 20.41 -7.60 -14.19
C LYS A 276 20.25 -6.13 -14.58
N TYR A 277 19.76 -5.30 -13.68
CA TYR A 277 19.52 -3.87 -13.91
C TYR A 277 20.57 -2.98 -13.25
N THR A 278 21.59 -3.56 -12.62
CA THR A 278 22.72 -2.82 -12.07
C THR A 278 23.71 -2.51 -13.19
N PRO A 279 23.96 -1.23 -13.51
CA PRO A 279 24.85 -0.85 -14.61
C PRO A 279 26.27 -1.35 -14.30
N HIS A 280 26.79 -2.21 -15.17
CA HIS A 280 28.19 -2.63 -15.12
C HIS A 280 29.04 -1.42 -15.56
N SER A 281 29.71 -0.79 -14.60
CA SER A 281 30.73 0.21 -14.86
C SER A 281 32.03 -0.41 -15.35
#